data_AF-A0A2G9MYS8-F1
#
_entry.id   AF-A0A2G9MYS8-F1
#
_cell.length_a   1.000
_cell.length_b   1.000
_cell.length_c   1.000
_cell.angle_alpha   90.00
_cell.angle_beta   90.00
_cell.angle_gamma   90.00
#
_symmetry.space_group_name_H-M   'P 1'
#
loop_
_entity.id
_entity.type
_entity.pdbx_description
1 polymer ?
#
loop_
_entity_poly.entity_id
_entity_poly.type
_entity_poly.pdbx_seq_one_letter_code
_entity_poly.pdbx_strand_id
1 'polypeptide(L)'
;MQRGICIISETETEGYPIKEDFVISSLRKLKRIFGIARNNTLVVGRDSLEEYKKRRSKFEKTFVQYAAIAIILVLAIVVLPLLLGAPFSIGSVLMSMVIGALIIAFSLTSYLPAIYAEGEKEPKKQPTILTAVAATQKKSSLKKQKTGINVFKKTRLKK
;
A
#
# COMPACT_ATOMS: atom_id res chain seq x y z
N MET A 1 4.50 2.82 -23.73
CA MET A 1 5.02 1.67 -22.93
C MET A 1 6.09 2.19 -22.00
N GLN A 2 6.30 1.55 -20.85
CA GLN A 2 7.28 2.01 -19.85
C GLN A 2 8.37 0.96 -19.65
N ARG A 3 9.59 1.42 -19.36
CA ARG A 3 10.70 0.56 -18.93
C ARG A 3 10.58 0.28 -17.44
N GLY A 4 10.85 -0.96 -17.06
CA GLY A 4 10.85 -1.37 -15.66
C GLY A 4 11.28 -2.82 -15.51
N ILE A 5 11.20 -3.33 -14.29
CA ILE A 5 11.44 -4.75 -14.00
C ILE A 5 10.16 -5.53 -14.24
N CYS A 6 10.24 -6.59 -15.04
CA CYS A 6 9.14 -7.50 -15.25
C CYS A 6 8.84 -8.30 -13.98
N ILE A 7 7.59 -8.34 -13.54
CA ILE A 7 7.22 -9.10 -12.32
C ILE A 7 7.32 -10.63 -12.48
N ILE A 8 7.34 -11.12 -13.72
CA ILE A 8 7.40 -12.57 -14.01
C ILE A 8 8.83 -13.02 -14.29
N SER A 9 9.51 -12.34 -15.22
CA SER A 9 10.86 -12.72 -15.63
C SER A 9 11.96 -12.10 -14.78
N GLU A 10 11.63 -11.12 -13.92
CA GLU A 10 12.58 -10.36 -13.09
C GLU A 10 13.66 -9.60 -13.88
N THR A 11 13.52 -9.53 -15.20
CA THR A 11 14.42 -8.82 -16.12
C THR A 11 13.91 -7.41 -16.42
N GLU A 12 14.84 -6.50 -16.76
CA GLU A 12 14.47 -5.17 -17.26
C GLU A 12 13.89 -5.29 -18.66
N THR A 13 12.62 -4.90 -18.83
CA THR A 13 11.91 -4.98 -20.11
C THR A 13 11.00 -3.77 -20.32
N GLU A 14 10.55 -3.58 -21.55
CA GLU A 14 9.48 -2.64 -21.87
C GLU A 14 8.13 -3.35 -21.85
N GLY A 15 7.16 -2.80 -21.12
CA GLY A 15 5.91 -3.50 -20.90
C GLY A 15 4.73 -2.64 -20.46
N TYR A 16 3.68 -3.34 -20.04
CA TYR A 16 2.47 -2.75 -19.47
C TYR A 16 2.72 -2.37 -18.02
N PRO A 17 2.46 -1.13 -17.62
CA PRO A 17 2.63 -0.73 -16.23
C PRO A 17 1.62 -1.44 -15.33
N ILE A 18 2.09 -1.78 -14.13
CA ILE A 18 1.25 -2.35 -13.07
C ILE A 18 0.55 -1.23 -12.30
N LYS A 19 -0.73 -1.41 -12.02
CA LYS A 19 -1.53 -0.49 -11.21
C LYS A 19 -1.01 -0.44 -9.79
N GLU A 20 -0.78 0.77 -9.27
CA GLU A 20 -0.38 0.96 -7.88
C GLU A 20 -1.59 0.74 -6.96
N ASP A 21 -1.78 -0.51 -6.54
CA ASP A 21 -2.80 -0.86 -5.55
C ASP A 21 -2.31 -0.63 -4.11
N PHE A 22 -3.25 -0.55 -3.17
CA PHE A 22 -2.97 -0.34 -1.74
C PHE A 22 -1.99 -1.38 -1.17
N VAL A 23 -2.07 -2.62 -1.65
CA VAL A 23 -1.16 -3.71 -1.27
C VAL A 23 0.28 -3.39 -1.69
N ILE A 24 0.51 -2.97 -2.94
CA ILE A 24 1.84 -2.61 -3.43
C ILE A 24 2.37 -1.39 -2.69
N SER A 25 1.52 -0.38 -2.47
CA SER A 25 1.90 0.83 -1.73
C SER A 25 2.33 0.49 -0.30
N SER A 26 1.57 -0.35 0.39
CA SER A 26 1.88 -0.82 1.74
C SER A 26 3.17 -1.65 1.78
N LEU A 27 3.37 -2.55 0.81
CA LEU A 27 4.59 -3.35 0.72
C LEU A 27 5.82 -2.47 0.45
N ARG A 28 5.70 -1.43 -0.38
CA ARG A 28 6.79 -0.46 -0.60
C ARG A 28 7.07 0.37 0.64
N LYS A 29 6.05 0.81 1.38
CA LYS A 29 6.23 1.50 2.67
C LYS A 29 6.97 0.62 3.65
N LEU A 30 6.57 -0.65 3.77
CA LEU A 30 7.22 -1.62 4.63
C LEU A 30 8.69 -1.84 4.22
N LYS A 31 8.96 -2.06 2.92
CA LYS A 31 10.33 -2.19 2.40
C LYS A 31 11.19 -0.95 2.63
N ARG A 32 10.60 0.25 2.60
CA ARG A 32 11.29 1.51 2.93
C ARG A 32 11.66 1.58 4.41
N ILE A 33 10.76 1.16 5.30
CA ILE A 33 11.02 1.08 6.74
C ILE A 33 12.18 0.11 7.01
N PHE A 34 12.22 -1.03 6.34
CA PHE A 34 13.31 -2.00 6.45
C PHE A 34 14.60 -1.61 5.68
N GLY A 35 14.61 -0.49 4.94
CA GLY A 35 15.80 -0.03 4.20
C GLY A 35 16.15 -0.83 2.93
N ILE A 36 15.24 -1.68 2.43
CA ILE A 36 15.48 -2.60 1.30
C ILE A 36 14.99 -2.01 -0.04
N ALA A 37 14.41 -0.81 -0.05
CA ALA A 37 13.61 -0.33 -1.17
C ALA A 37 14.43 0.06 -2.43
N ARG A 38 14.30 -0.74 -3.50
CA ARG A 38 14.57 -0.33 -4.90
C ARG A 38 13.31 0.33 -5.47
N ASN A 39 13.40 1.62 -5.84
CA ASN A 39 12.27 2.42 -6.35
C ASN A 39 11.96 2.13 -7.83
N ASN A 40 11.87 0.84 -8.18
CA ASN A 40 11.78 0.41 -9.57
C ASN A 40 10.32 0.37 -10.02
N THR A 41 10.08 0.84 -11.24
CA THR A 41 8.81 0.65 -11.96
C THR A 41 8.64 -0.84 -12.24
N LEU A 42 7.47 -1.38 -11.87
CA LEU A 42 7.13 -2.77 -12.16
C LEU A 42 6.28 -2.79 -13.42
N VAL A 43 6.65 -3.65 -14.37
CA VAL A 43 5.96 -3.81 -15.65
C VAL A 43 5.66 -5.28 -15.91
N VAL A 44 4.79 -5.55 -16.87
CA VAL A 44 4.60 -6.90 -17.43
C VAL A 44 5.04 -6.85 -18.88
N GLY A 45 6.10 -7.61 -19.21
CA GLY A 45 6.59 -7.72 -20.59
C GLY A 45 5.55 -8.34 -21.51
N ARG A 46 5.63 -8.02 -22.81
CA ARG A 46 4.67 -8.54 -23.82
C ARG A 46 4.69 -10.08 -23.88
N ASP A 47 5.88 -10.67 -23.80
CA ASP A 47 6.07 -12.12 -23.91
C ASP A 47 5.54 -12.87 -22.68
N SER A 48 5.53 -12.22 -21.51
CA SER A 48 5.03 -12.80 -20.25
C SER A 48 3.55 -12.52 -19.99
N LEU A 49 2.86 -11.82 -20.90
CA LEU A 49 1.48 -11.38 -20.70
C LEU A 49 0.49 -12.56 -20.62
N GLU A 50 0.72 -13.61 -21.40
CA GLU A 50 -0.12 -14.81 -21.37
C GLU A 50 0.03 -15.57 -20.04
N GLU A 51 1.27 -15.73 -19.57
CA GLU A 51 1.55 -16.34 -18.27
C GLU A 51 0.96 -15.51 -17.12
N TYR A 52 1.08 -14.19 -17.19
CA TYR A 52 0.46 -13.26 -16.24
C TYR A 52 -1.05 -13.49 -16.15
N LYS A 53 -1.76 -13.55 -17.28
CA LYS A 53 -3.21 -13.81 -17.32
C LYS A 53 -3.57 -15.16 -16.70
N LYS A 54 -2.78 -16.21 -16.98
CA LYS A 54 -2.98 -17.53 -16.40
C LYS A 54 -2.79 -17.54 -14.88
N ARG A 55 -1.73 -16.90 -14.38
CA ARG A 55 -1.48 -16.77 -12.93
C ARG A 55 -2.56 -15.92 -12.25
N ARG A 56 -2.99 -14.83 -12.89
CA ARG A 56 -4.03 -13.93 -12.38
C ARG A 56 -5.39 -14.64 -12.25
N SER A 57 -5.82 -15.35 -13.28
CA SER A 57 -7.07 -16.12 -13.23
C SER A 57 -7.04 -17.24 -12.18
N LYS A 58 -5.88 -17.89 -11.99
CA LYS A 58 -5.70 -18.87 -10.91
C LYS A 58 -5.81 -18.21 -9.54
N PHE A 59 -5.16 -17.07 -9.35
CA PHE A 59 -5.26 -16.28 -8.11
C PHE A 59 -6.71 -15.91 -7.79
N GLU A 60 -7.48 -15.43 -8.77
CA GLU A 60 -8.88 -15.04 -8.54
C GLU A 60 -9.75 -16.23 -8.09
N LYS A 61 -9.59 -17.39 -8.74
CA LYS A 61 -10.29 -18.62 -8.33
C LYS A 61 -9.92 -19.05 -6.92
N THR A 62 -8.62 -19.07 -6.62
CA THR A 62 -8.10 -19.46 -5.30
C THR A 62 -8.50 -18.47 -4.21
N PHE A 63 -8.51 -17.16 -4.50
CA PHE A 63 -8.96 -16.13 -3.58
C PHE A 63 -10.44 -16.29 -3.24
N VAL A 64 -11.30 -16.53 -4.24
CA VAL A 64 -12.74 -16.78 -4.02
C VAL A 64 -12.95 -18.06 -3.19
N GLN A 65 -12.18 -19.12 -3.45
CA GLN A 65 -12.22 -20.35 -2.65
C GLN A 65 -11.83 -20.09 -1.19
N TYR A 66 -10.74 -19.38 -0.93
CA TYR A 66 -10.32 -19.04 0.43
C TYR A 66 -11.33 -18.14 1.14
N ALA A 67 -11.92 -17.17 0.44
CA ALA A 67 -12.97 -16.32 0.99
C ALA A 67 -14.20 -17.14 1.39
N ALA A 68 -14.64 -18.09 0.55
CA ALA A 68 -15.75 -18.98 0.85
C ALA A 68 -15.44 -19.87 2.08
N ILE A 69 -14.24 -20.46 2.13
CA ILE A 69 -13.79 -21.27 3.28
C ILE A 69 -13.77 -20.44 4.55
N ALA A 70 -13.25 -19.21 4.51
CA ALA A 70 -13.20 -18.33 5.67
C ALA A 70 -14.61 -18.00 6.20
N ILE A 71 -15.57 -17.71 5.33
CA ILE A 71 -16.96 -17.44 5.71
C ILE A 71 -17.59 -18.69 6.35
N ILE A 72 -17.45 -19.85 5.73
CA ILE A 72 -18.00 -21.10 6.25
C ILE A 72 -17.39 -21.43 7.61
N LEU A 73 -16.08 -21.24 7.77
CA LEU A 73 -15.38 -21.51 9.03
C LEU A 73 -15.85 -20.58 10.15
N VAL A 74 -15.98 -19.27 9.87
CA VAL A 74 -16.49 -18.31 10.85
C VAL A 74 -17.93 -18.65 11.25
N LEU A 75 -18.78 -18.99 10.28
CA LEU A 75 -20.15 -19.45 10.55
C LEU A 75 -20.15 -20.73 11.39
N ALA A 76 -19.31 -21.72 11.05
CA ALA A 76 -19.22 -22.95 11.83
C ALA A 76 -18.78 -22.67 13.28
N ILE A 77 -17.78 -21.81 13.50
CA ILE A 77 -17.29 -21.50 14.85
C ILE A 77 -18.33 -20.73 15.68
N VAL A 78 -19.15 -19.88 15.06
CA VAL A 78 -20.12 -19.04 15.80
C VAL A 78 -21.49 -19.69 15.90
N VAL A 79 -22.00 -20.29 14.83
CA VAL A 79 -23.36 -20.84 14.73
C VAL A 79 -23.43 -22.25 15.31
N LEU A 80 -22.42 -23.10 15.12
CA LEU A 80 -22.48 -24.49 15.59
C LEU A 80 -22.59 -24.58 17.12
N PRO A 81 -21.81 -23.82 17.93
CA PRO A 81 -22.00 -23.83 19.37
C PRO A 81 -23.38 -23.33 19.80
N LEU A 82 -23.94 -22.34 19.09
CA LEU A 82 -25.27 -21.80 19.37
C LEU A 82 -26.36 -22.87 19.14
N LEU A 83 -26.24 -23.67 18.07
CA LEU A 83 -27.15 -24.78 17.79
C LEU A 83 -27.05 -25.92 18.81
N LEU A 84 -25.87 -26.11 19.41
CA LEU A 84 -25.64 -27.11 20.47
C LEU A 84 -26.03 -26.60 21.86
N GLY A 85 -26.60 -25.41 21.98
CA GLY A 85 -27.02 -24.82 23.26
C GLY A 85 -25.88 -24.26 24.10
N ALA A 86 -24.68 -24.07 23.54
CA ALA A 86 -23.58 -23.43 24.24
C ALA A 86 -23.85 -21.92 24.41
N PRO A 87 -23.39 -21.30 25.52
CA PRO A 87 -23.54 -19.87 25.72
C PRO A 87 -22.74 -19.07 24.68
N PHE A 88 -23.28 -17.93 24.26
CA PHE A 88 -22.60 -17.03 23.35
C PHE A 88 -21.34 -16.45 24.00
N SER A 89 -20.17 -16.73 23.42
CA SER A 89 -18.88 -16.24 23.90
C SER A 89 -18.31 -15.19 22.94
N ILE A 90 -18.13 -13.97 23.42
CA ILE A 90 -17.47 -12.90 22.66
C ILE A 90 -16.04 -13.30 22.27
N GLY A 91 -15.37 -14.11 23.11
CA GLY A 91 -14.03 -14.61 22.85
C GLY A 91 -13.96 -15.52 21.61
N SER A 92 -14.96 -16.37 21.38
CA SER A 92 -14.98 -17.22 20.19
C SER A 92 -15.21 -16.43 18.91
N VAL A 93 -16.01 -15.36 18.96
CA VAL A 93 -16.20 -14.42 17.85
C VAL A 93 -14.90 -13.69 17.52
N LEU A 94 -14.19 -13.19 18.54
CA LEU A 94 -12.91 -12.51 18.30
C LEU A 94 -11.86 -13.47 17.71
N MET A 95 -11.77 -14.69 18.24
CA MET A 95 -10.83 -15.70 17.72
C MET A 95 -11.18 -16.14 16.29
N SER A 96 -12.46 -16.32 15.97
CA SER A 96 -12.87 -16.67 14.60
C SER A 96 -12.55 -15.56 13.61
N MET A 97 -12.69 -14.30 14.02
CA MET A 97 -12.30 -13.13 13.22
C MET A 97 -10.79 -13.08 12.98
N VAL A 98 -9.96 -13.39 13.99
CA VAL A 98 -8.50 -13.48 13.84
C VAL A 98 -8.12 -14.62 12.89
N ILE A 99 -8.72 -15.80 13.02
CA ILE A 99 -8.47 -16.94 12.13
C ILE A 99 -8.91 -16.61 10.69
N GLY A 100 -10.09 -16.02 10.51
CA GLY A 100 -10.58 -15.58 9.20
C GLY A 100 -9.65 -14.55 8.56
N ALA A 101 -9.17 -13.57 9.33
CA ALA A 101 -8.19 -12.60 8.86
C ALA A 101 -6.87 -13.25 8.45
N LEU A 102 -6.41 -14.27 9.19
CA LEU A 102 -5.18 -15.00 8.89
C LEU A 102 -5.30 -15.83 7.59
N ILE A 103 -6.46 -16.45 7.34
CA ILE A 103 -6.73 -17.16 6.07
C ILE A 103 -6.69 -16.17 4.89
N ILE A 104 -7.35 -15.01 5.02
CA ILE A 104 -7.32 -13.98 3.98
C ILE A 104 -5.89 -13.45 3.78
N ALA A 105 -5.14 -13.25 4.87
CA ALA A 105 -3.75 -12.80 4.80
C ALA A 105 -2.85 -13.83 4.09
N PHE A 106 -3.07 -15.13 4.30
CA PHE A 106 -2.35 -16.18 3.58
C PHE A 106 -2.63 -16.10 2.08
N SER A 107 -3.88 -15.80 1.69
CA SER A 107 -4.22 -15.60 0.27
C SER A 107 -3.52 -14.40 -0.36
N LEU A 108 -3.16 -13.37 0.41
CA LEU A 108 -2.42 -12.20 -0.10
C LEU A 108 -0.98 -12.54 -0.51
N THR A 109 -0.40 -13.64 -0.02
CA THR A 109 0.95 -14.07 -0.43
C THR A 109 1.03 -14.41 -1.92
N SER A 110 -0.10 -14.83 -2.51
CA SER A 110 -0.22 -15.14 -3.94
C SER A 110 -0.81 -13.99 -4.77
N TYR A 111 -0.88 -12.78 -4.20
CA TYR A 111 -1.49 -11.63 -4.86
C TYR A 111 -0.72 -11.21 -6.12
N LEU A 112 -1.43 -11.18 -7.25
CA LEU A 112 -0.94 -10.59 -8.50
C LEU A 112 -1.63 -9.25 -8.74
N PRO A 113 -0.90 -8.13 -8.87
CA PRO A 113 -1.51 -6.82 -9.07
C PRO A 113 -2.07 -6.64 -10.47
N ALA A 114 -3.12 -5.82 -10.64
CA ALA A 114 -3.73 -5.56 -11.93
C ALA A 114 -2.81 -4.71 -12.85
N ILE A 115 -2.96 -4.86 -14.16
CA ILE A 115 -2.29 -4.02 -15.18
C ILE A 115 -3.26 -2.94 -15.68
N TYR A 116 -2.73 -1.78 -16.08
CA TYR A 116 -3.57 -0.77 -16.75
C TYR A 116 -4.00 -1.30 -18.13
N ALA A 117 -5.29 -1.14 -18.45
CA ALA A 117 -5.79 -1.44 -19.78
C ALA A 117 -5.18 -0.48 -20.80
N GLU A 118 -4.95 -0.95 -22.03
CA GLU A 118 -4.47 -0.10 -23.12
C GLU A 118 -5.44 1.08 -23.33
N GLY A 119 -5.01 2.28 -22.92
CA GLY A 119 -5.79 3.51 -23.04
C GLY A 119 -6.11 4.21 -21.72
N GLU A 120 -6.02 3.53 -20.58
CA GLU A 120 -6.03 4.21 -19.28
C GLU A 120 -4.66 4.88 -19.09
N LYS A 121 -4.64 6.20 -19.30
CA LYS A 121 -3.46 7.01 -18.99
C LYS A 121 -3.17 6.84 -17.50
N GLU A 122 -1.97 6.40 -17.18
CA GLU A 122 -1.51 6.43 -15.79
C GLU A 122 -1.81 7.81 -15.20
N PRO A 123 -2.29 7.89 -13.95
CA PRO A 123 -2.30 9.16 -13.26
C PRO A 123 -0.86 9.62 -13.24
N LYS A 124 -0.51 10.60 -14.08
CA LYS A 124 0.79 11.27 -14.07
C LYS A 124 1.06 11.54 -12.60
N LYS A 125 2.06 10.87 -12.01
CA LYS A 125 2.52 11.14 -10.65
C LYS A 125 2.81 12.63 -10.62
N GLN A 126 1.84 13.42 -10.20
CA GLN A 126 2.06 14.84 -9.96
C GLN A 126 3.15 14.83 -8.88
N PRO A 127 4.31 15.45 -9.16
CA PRO A 127 5.41 15.48 -8.21
C PRO A 127 4.82 15.94 -6.89
N THR A 128 4.92 15.05 -5.92
CA THR A 128 4.26 15.17 -4.65
C THR A 128 4.65 16.52 -4.06
N ILE A 129 3.63 17.29 -3.66
CA ILE A 129 3.67 18.68 -3.22
C ILE A 129 4.52 18.86 -1.93
N LEU A 130 5.17 17.80 -1.44
CA LEU A 130 6.08 17.79 -0.30
C LEU A 130 7.32 18.68 -0.50
N THR A 131 7.71 19.01 -1.73
CA THR A 131 8.80 19.96 -1.98
C THR A 131 8.34 21.43 -1.89
N ALA A 132 7.04 21.72 -2.09
CA ALA A 132 6.52 23.10 -2.05
C ALA A 132 6.30 23.62 -0.61
N VAL A 133 6.03 22.73 0.36
CA VAL A 133 5.86 23.13 1.77
C VAL A 133 7.22 23.40 2.44
N ALA A 134 8.28 22.69 2.05
CA ALA A 134 9.64 22.93 2.54
C ALA A 134 10.21 24.30 2.12
N ALA A 135 9.82 24.81 0.95
CA ALA A 135 10.23 26.14 0.49
C ALA A 135 9.48 27.29 1.22
N THR A 136 8.30 27.03 1.79
CA THR A 136 7.47 28.07 2.41
C THR A 136 7.86 28.32 3.88
N GLN A 137 8.32 27.31 4.63
CA GLN A 137 8.75 27.51 6.03
C GLN A 137 10.09 28.27 6.17
N LYS A 138 10.93 28.33 5.13
CA LYS A 138 12.20 29.07 5.20
C LYS A 138 12.04 30.61 5.13
N LYS A 139 10.90 31.12 4.65
CA LYS A 139 10.63 32.58 4.60
C LYS A 139 10.06 33.15 5.91
N SER A 140 9.44 32.35 6.77
CA SER A 140 8.86 32.82 8.04
C SER A 140 9.90 32.96 9.17
N SER A 141 11.02 32.24 9.12
CA SER A 141 12.09 32.34 10.14
C SER A 141 13.00 33.55 9.95
N LEU A 142 13.22 34.03 8.72
CA LEU A 142 14.04 35.23 8.48
C LEU A 142 13.33 36.54 8.87
N LYS A 143 11.98 36.58 8.91
CA LYS A 143 11.24 37.80 9.27
C LYS A 143 11.21 38.08 10.78
N LYS A 144 11.36 37.06 11.64
CA LYS A 144 11.43 37.25 13.11
C LYS A 144 12.79 37.74 13.61
N GLN A 145 13.88 37.51 12.87
CA GLN A 145 15.21 37.92 13.33
C GLN A 145 15.50 39.41 13.12
N LYS A 146 14.84 40.07 12.16
CA LYS A 146 15.01 41.52 11.92
C LYS A 146 14.23 42.42 12.90
N THR A 147 13.22 41.89 13.61
CA THR A 147 12.42 42.70 14.54
C THR A 147 13.00 42.75 15.96
N GLY A 148 13.89 41.81 16.32
CA GLY A 148 14.50 41.76 17.66
C GLY A 148 15.67 42.71 17.89
N ILE A 149 16.32 43.21 16.82
CA ILE A 149 17.53 44.04 16.94
C ILE A 149 17.20 45.53 17.21
N ASN A 150 16.00 45.99 16.88
CA ASN A 150 15.63 47.41 17.06
C ASN A 150 15.17 47.79 18.48
N VAL A 151 14.96 46.84 19.39
CA VAL A 151 14.55 47.14 20.77
C VAL A 151 15.75 47.43 21.67
N PHE A 152 16.95 46.92 21.34
CA PHE A 152 18.12 47.03 22.24
C PHE A 152 18.92 48.35 22.10
N LYS A 153 18.70 49.15 21.05
CA LYS A 153 19.44 50.41 20.86
C LYS A 153 18.81 51.63 21.56
N LYS A 154 17.60 51.54 22.12
CA LYS A 154 16.91 52.71 22.69
C LYS A 154 17.17 52.95 24.19
N THR A 155 17.97 52.11 24.85
CA THR A 155 18.13 52.14 26.32
C THR A 155 19.49 52.68 26.81
N ARG A 156 20.38 53.16 25.94
CA ARG A 156 21.74 53.66 26.32
C ARG A 156 21.97 55.15 26.08
N LEU A 157 20.93 55.97 26.19
CA LEU A 157 21.03 57.45 26.10
C LEU A 157 20.15 58.12 27.16
N LYS A 158 20.31 57.71 28.41
CA LYS A 158 19.85 58.44 29.60
C LYS A 158 20.69 58.01 30.80
N LYS A 159 21.89 58.58 30.92
CA LYS A 159 22.55 58.98 32.16
C LYS A 159 23.90 59.58 31.83
#